data_AF-A0A958DSM1-F1
#
_entry.id   AF-A0A958DSM1-F1
#
_cell.length_a   1.000
_cell.length_b   1.000
_cell.length_c   1.000
_cell.angle_alpha   90.00
_cell.angle_beta   90.00
_cell.angle_gamma   90.00
#
_symmetry.space_group_name_H-M   'P 1'
#
loop_
_entity.id
_entity.type
_entity.pdbx_description
1 polymer ?
#
loop_
_entity_poly.entity_id
_entity_poly.type
_entity_poly.pdbx_seq_one_letter_code
_entity_poly.pdbx_strand_id
1 'polypeptide(L)'
;VTDFLQFIIAMVGSIALAFFAVDAVGGIEGLKTGLIAQYGADHQILNFTPEIGSVWMPLTAFFVYLAVNWWAAWYPGAEPGGGGYIAQRMFATKNERHSLLATLWFNIAHYALRPWPWVLVALTSLVLFPTVEDKQTGYILVMLNYLPTGFKGLMLASFAAAFMSTVSTQLNWGSSYLINDFYKRFVKTDASEKHYVMAARVSTVFLVIAGALVTSQMETIAGAWKFLLAIGAGTGSVYILRWFWWRINAWSEISAMLASLVVSIVLQSVLGMDTNDAHGFAMVMLITVGISTVTWLTVTFLTAPETDETLIKFYRKTRPGGSMWKPIAAKAPDVKADTGLSRDLLDWLAGIIMIYAALFGFGKFLLGETLIGLGLLLVAVLGFAFIMWDLNARNWEALK
;
A
#
# COMPACT_ATOMS: atom_id res chain seq x y z
N VAL A 1 -19.80 5.44 -7.12
CA VAL A 1 -20.78 6.04 -6.17
C VAL A 1 -20.89 5.20 -4.90
N THR A 2 -21.04 3.89 -5.01
CA THR A 2 -21.08 2.96 -3.85
C THR A 2 -19.87 3.09 -2.92
N ASP A 3 -18.64 3.05 -3.46
CA ASP A 3 -17.41 3.16 -2.65
C ASP A 3 -17.34 4.44 -1.83
N PHE A 4 -17.86 5.55 -2.38
CA PHE A 4 -17.91 6.84 -1.70
C PHE A 4 -18.86 6.81 -0.50
N LEU A 5 -20.06 6.26 -0.68
CA LEU A 5 -21.03 6.10 0.41
C LEU A 5 -20.52 5.10 1.46
N GLN A 6 -19.92 3.99 1.02
CA GLN A 6 -19.34 2.97 1.90
C GLN A 6 -18.20 3.56 2.74
N PHE A 7 -17.35 4.41 2.15
CA PHE A 7 -16.31 5.14 2.87
C PHE A 7 -16.88 6.06 3.94
N ILE A 8 -17.91 6.85 3.62
CA ILE A 8 -18.58 7.73 4.60
C ILE A 8 -19.13 6.91 5.77
N ILE A 9 -19.87 5.84 5.48
CA ILE A 9 -20.45 4.98 6.52
C ILE A 9 -19.34 4.40 7.40
N ALA A 10 -18.28 3.84 6.79
CA ALA A 10 -17.15 3.26 7.52
C ALA A 10 -16.42 4.28 8.39
N MET A 11 -16.21 5.50 7.91
CA MET A 11 -15.57 6.57 8.68
C MET A 11 -16.44 7.06 9.84
N VAL A 12 -17.74 7.25 9.62
CA VAL A 12 -18.66 7.66 10.70
C VAL A 12 -18.71 6.56 11.78
N GLY A 13 -18.81 5.29 11.37
CA GLY A 13 -18.77 4.16 12.29
C GLY A 13 -17.48 4.11 13.11
N SER A 14 -16.31 4.16 12.46
CA SER A 14 -15.02 4.08 13.14
C SER A 14 -14.75 5.26 14.07
N ILE A 15 -15.12 6.48 13.66
CA ILE A 15 -14.99 7.68 14.50
C ILE A 15 -15.91 7.59 15.71
N ALA A 16 -17.17 7.16 15.53
CA ALA A 16 -18.09 6.98 16.64
C ALA A 16 -17.55 5.97 17.65
N LEU A 17 -17.03 4.82 17.20
CA LEU A 17 -16.44 3.84 18.10
C LEU A 17 -15.19 4.38 18.81
N ALA A 18 -14.31 5.09 18.11
CA ALA A 18 -13.15 5.71 18.73
C ALA A 18 -13.55 6.69 19.83
N PHE A 19 -14.60 7.49 19.60
CA PHE A 19 -15.14 8.41 20.60
C PHE A 19 -15.61 7.67 21.85
N PHE A 20 -16.51 6.68 21.71
CA PHE A 20 -17.03 5.93 22.87
C PHE A 20 -15.95 5.09 23.56
N ALA A 21 -14.98 4.57 22.81
CA ALA A 21 -13.88 3.80 23.36
C ALA A 21 -12.95 4.66 24.24
N VAL A 22 -12.64 5.88 23.79
CA VAL A 22 -11.82 6.84 24.54
C VAL A 22 -12.59 7.34 25.77
N ASP A 23 -13.89 7.59 25.65
CA ASP A 23 -14.75 7.96 26.78
C ASP A 23 -14.78 6.86 27.86
N ALA A 24 -14.84 5.59 27.45
CA ALA A 24 -14.86 4.43 28.36
C ALA A 24 -13.61 4.29 29.23
N VAL A 25 -12.46 4.83 28.81
CA VAL A 25 -11.22 4.84 29.59
C VAL A 25 -11.01 6.17 30.34
N GLY A 26 -12.00 7.06 30.39
CA GLY A 26 -11.91 8.36 31.06
C GLY A 26 -11.21 9.43 30.21
N GLY A 27 -11.32 9.35 28.89
CA GLY A 27 -10.70 10.28 27.96
C GLY A 27 -9.24 9.95 27.64
N ILE A 28 -8.56 10.87 26.95
CA ILE A 28 -7.17 10.68 26.51
C ILE A 28 -6.19 10.58 27.70
N GLU A 29 -6.45 11.31 28.80
CA GLU A 29 -5.62 11.20 30.01
C GLU A 29 -5.75 9.83 30.67
N GLY A 30 -6.99 9.31 30.77
CA GLY A 30 -7.23 7.97 31.31
C GLY A 30 -6.65 6.88 30.41
N LEU A 31 -6.70 7.04 29.07
CA LEU A 31 -6.02 6.17 28.12
C LEU A 31 -4.51 6.10 28.40
N LYS A 32 -3.83 7.25 28.51
CA LYS A 32 -2.39 7.31 28.78
C LYS A 32 -2.04 6.69 30.12
N THR A 33 -2.79 7.03 31.16
CA THR A 33 -2.58 6.51 32.52
C THR A 33 -2.76 4.99 32.56
N GLY A 34 -3.79 4.47 31.88
CA GLY A 34 -4.03 3.03 31.76
C GLY A 34 -2.93 2.29 31.00
N LEU A 35 -2.43 2.88 29.92
CA LEU A 35 -1.30 2.31 29.17
C LEU A 35 -0.01 2.29 30.02
N ILE A 36 0.26 3.36 30.78
CA ILE A 36 1.40 3.42 31.70
C ILE A 36 1.28 2.37 32.80
N ALA A 37 0.10 2.21 33.38
CA ALA A 37 -0.15 1.22 34.41
C ALA A 37 0.07 -0.22 33.91
N GLN A 38 -0.34 -0.50 32.66
CA GLN A 38 -0.28 -1.83 32.08
C GLN A 38 1.09 -2.19 31.47
N TYR A 39 1.79 -1.22 30.88
CA TYR A 39 2.98 -1.44 30.06
C TYR A 39 4.23 -0.65 30.53
N GLY A 40 4.14 0.05 31.66
CA GLY A 40 5.24 0.79 32.25
C GLY A 40 5.35 2.25 31.78
N ALA A 41 6.11 3.03 32.54
CA ALA A 41 6.24 4.49 32.38
C ALA A 41 7.03 4.92 31.14
N ASP A 42 7.67 4.02 30.42
CA ASP A 42 8.55 4.36 29.30
C ASP A 42 7.80 4.66 27.99
N HIS A 43 6.46 4.67 28.02
CA HIS A 43 5.59 5.06 26.89
C HIS A 43 5.91 4.31 25.59
N GLN A 44 6.55 3.14 25.64
CA GLN A 44 7.10 2.46 24.46
C GLN A 44 6.06 2.23 23.36
N ILE A 45 4.79 2.02 23.74
CA ILE A 45 3.67 1.81 22.82
C ILE A 45 3.29 3.09 22.05
N LEU A 46 3.53 4.28 22.62
CA LEU A 46 3.22 5.57 22.01
C LEU A 46 4.43 6.23 21.33
N ASN A 47 5.62 5.63 21.48
CA ASN A 47 6.84 6.13 20.85
C ASN A 47 6.84 5.84 19.35
N PHE A 48 7.38 6.79 18.57
CA PHE A 48 7.51 6.62 17.13
C PHE A 48 8.56 5.56 16.77
N THR A 49 9.73 5.63 17.40
CA THR A 49 10.81 4.67 17.19
C THR A 49 10.78 3.60 18.27
N PRO A 50 10.93 2.31 17.91
CA PRO A 50 11.12 1.27 18.91
C PRO A 50 12.47 1.44 19.61
N GLU A 51 12.57 0.91 20.82
CA GLU A 51 13.84 0.84 21.54
C GLU A 51 14.79 -0.17 20.89
N ILE A 52 16.09 0.08 21.05
CA ILE A 52 17.13 -0.87 20.63
C ILE A 52 16.96 -2.15 21.44
N GLY A 53 16.70 -3.27 20.76
CA GLY A 53 16.46 -4.57 21.39
C GLY A 53 15.00 -4.85 21.76
N SER A 54 14.04 -4.04 21.32
CA SER A 54 12.60 -4.33 21.48
C SER A 54 12.26 -5.71 20.92
N VAL A 55 11.68 -6.57 21.77
CA VAL A 55 11.31 -7.95 21.43
C VAL A 55 10.15 -7.97 20.42
N TRP A 56 9.21 -7.03 20.53
CA TRP A 56 8.02 -6.98 19.67
C TRP A 56 8.26 -6.22 18.35
N MET A 57 9.21 -5.30 18.32
CA MET A 57 9.59 -4.54 17.13
C MET A 57 11.08 -4.25 17.12
N PRO A 58 11.92 -5.23 16.74
CA PRO A 58 13.34 -5.00 16.54
C PRO A 58 13.57 -3.86 15.55
N LEU A 59 14.64 -3.08 15.76
CA LEU A 59 14.95 -1.92 14.92
C LEU A 59 15.08 -2.30 13.42
N THR A 60 15.58 -3.51 13.13
CA THR A 60 15.64 -4.05 11.76
C THR A 60 14.26 -4.24 11.14
N ALA A 61 13.30 -4.79 11.89
CA ALA A 61 11.92 -4.96 11.44
C ALA A 61 11.23 -3.61 11.20
N PHE A 62 11.44 -2.66 12.12
CA PHE A 62 10.95 -1.29 11.95
C PHE A 62 11.48 -0.64 10.66
N PHE A 63 12.78 -0.73 10.40
CA PHE A 63 13.36 -0.23 9.15
C PHE A 63 12.82 -0.96 7.92
N VAL A 64 12.61 -2.28 7.98
CA VAL A 64 12.01 -3.01 6.86
C VAL A 64 10.59 -2.51 6.58
N TYR A 65 9.74 -2.36 7.60
CA TYR A 65 8.38 -1.85 7.41
C TYR A 65 8.37 -0.41 6.88
N LEU A 66 9.24 0.45 7.39
CA LEU A 66 9.27 1.87 7.06
C LEU A 66 9.92 2.16 5.70
N ALA A 67 11.05 1.52 5.40
CA ALA A 67 11.93 1.93 4.31
C ALA A 67 12.03 0.91 3.17
N VAL A 68 11.71 -0.37 3.40
CA VAL A 68 11.90 -1.43 2.39
C VAL A 68 10.56 -1.92 1.84
N ASN A 69 9.62 -2.27 2.72
CA ASN A 69 8.42 -3.01 2.37
C ASN A 69 7.57 -2.32 1.27
N TRP A 70 7.45 -0.99 1.34
CA TRP A 70 6.58 -0.24 0.43
C TRP A 70 7.03 -0.26 -1.04
N TRP A 71 8.34 -0.35 -1.32
CA TRP A 71 8.85 -0.43 -2.69
C TRP A 71 9.31 -1.82 -3.07
N ALA A 72 9.64 -2.68 -2.11
CA ALA A 72 10.16 -4.01 -2.34
C ALA A 72 9.03 -4.98 -2.73
N ALA A 73 7.96 -5.00 -1.94
CA ALA A 73 6.87 -5.93 -2.12
C ALA A 73 5.81 -5.40 -3.09
N TRP A 74 5.30 -6.31 -3.90
CA TRP A 74 4.11 -6.06 -4.69
C TRP A 74 2.87 -5.96 -3.78
N TYR A 75 2.15 -4.84 -3.83
CA TYR A 75 0.87 -4.65 -3.16
C TYR A 75 -0.19 -4.11 -4.15
N PRO A 76 -1.38 -4.72 -4.27
CA PRO A 76 -2.33 -4.38 -5.34
C PRO A 76 -2.79 -2.91 -5.34
N GLY A 77 -2.74 -2.25 -4.19
CA GLY A 77 -3.11 -0.84 -4.02
C GLY A 77 -1.95 0.15 -4.01
N ALA A 78 -0.72 -0.33 -4.12
CA ALA A 78 0.51 0.46 -4.09
C ALA A 78 1.61 -0.33 -4.81
N GLU A 79 1.31 -0.73 -6.04
CA GLU A 79 2.24 -1.51 -6.85
C GLU A 79 3.45 -0.62 -7.22
N PRO A 80 4.69 -1.03 -6.92
CA PRO A 80 5.87 -0.17 -7.09
C PRO A 80 6.05 0.40 -8.51
N GLY A 81 5.64 -0.34 -9.54
CA GLY A 81 5.66 0.05 -10.95
C GLY A 81 4.44 0.85 -11.43
N GLY A 82 3.56 1.34 -10.54
CA GLY A 82 2.44 2.23 -10.89
C GLY A 82 1.18 1.53 -11.42
N GLY A 83 1.02 0.23 -11.17
CA GLY A 83 -0.10 -0.59 -11.63
C GLY A 83 -1.22 -0.81 -10.60
N GLY A 84 -1.87 -1.97 -10.68
CA GLY A 84 -2.93 -2.38 -9.76
C GLY A 84 -4.25 -1.65 -9.97
N TYR A 85 -5.12 -1.70 -8.96
CA TYR A 85 -6.45 -1.06 -9.05
C TYR A 85 -6.38 0.47 -8.94
N ILE A 86 -5.28 1.04 -8.42
CA ILE A 86 -5.08 2.49 -8.40
C ILE A 86 -4.92 3.05 -9.81
N ALA A 87 -4.17 2.38 -10.68
CA ALA A 87 -4.05 2.76 -12.08
C ALA A 87 -5.42 2.82 -12.77
N GLN A 88 -6.31 1.85 -12.51
CA GLN A 88 -7.68 1.86 -13.03
C GLN A 88 -8.46 3.12 -12.58
N ARG A 89 -8.30 3.53 -11.33
CA ARG A 89 -8.93 4.74 -10.79
C ARG A 89 -8.35 6.02 -11.41
N MET A 90 -7.03 6.05 -11.63
CA MET A 90 -6.34 7.14 -12.32
C MET A 90 -6.87 7.31 -13.76
N PHE A 91 -6.98 6.22 -14.52
CA PHE A 91 -7.49 6.24 -15.89
C PHE A 91 -8.99 6.56 -16.01
N ALA A 92 -9.75 6.37 -14.93
CA ALA A 92 -11.17 6.75 -14.87
C ALA A 92 -11.39 8.25 -14.59
N THR A 93 -10.34 9.02 -14.34
CA THR A 93 -10.44 10.47 -14.12
C THR A 93 -10.56 11.24 -15.44
N LYS A 94 -11.07 12.47 -15.36
CA LYS A 94 -11.30 13.32 -16.55
C LYS A 94 -10.01 13.71 -17.28
N ASN A 95 -8.91 13.88 -16.54
CA ASN A 95 -7.60 14.28 -17.04
C ASN A 95 -6.53 14.02 -15.97
N GLU A 96 -5.26 14.19 -16.34
CA GLU A 96 -4.08 13.97 -15.48
C GLU A 96 -4.13 14.79 -14.20
N ARG A 97 -4.60 16.04 -14.27
CA ARG A 97 -4.76 16.90 -13.10
C ARG A 97 -5.72 16.31 -12.08
N HIS A 98 -6.88 15.82 -12.52
CA HIS A 98 -7.80 15.12 -11.64
C HIS A 98 -7.23 13.80 -11.12
N SER A 99 -6.46 13.07 -11.93
CA SER A 99 -5.78 11.82 -11.53
C SER A 99 -4.81 12.05 -10.36
N LEU A 100 -3.96 13.07 -10.48
CA LEU A 100 -2.96 13.41 -9.47
C LEU A 100 -3.63 13.91 -8.18
N LEU A 101 -4.60 14.83 -8.27
CA LEU A 101 -5.33 15.33 -7.09
C LEU A 101 -6.12 14.22 -6.39
N ALA A 102 -6.76 13.32 -7.15
CA ALA A 102 -7.46 12.18 -6.57
C ALA A 102 -6.50 11.24 -5.84
N THR A 103 -5.31 11.00 -6.40
CA THR A 103 -4.27 10.16 -5.78
C THR A 103 -3.66 10.83 -4.54
N LEU A 104 -3.40 12.14 -4.57
CA LEU A 104 -2.94 12.89 -3.40
C LEU A 104 -3.98 12.88 -2.27
N TRP A 105 -5.26 13.14 -2.62
CA TRP A 105 -6.35 13.06 -1.65
C TRP A 105 -6.47 11.66 -1.05
N PHE A 106 -6.37 10.61 -1.88
CA PHE A 106 -6.35 9.24 -1.39
C PHE A 106 -5.23 9.03 -0.37
N ASN A 107 -3.99 9.48 -0.65
CA ASN A 107 -2.88 9.31 0.30
C ASN A 107 -3.15 10.02 1.63
N ILE A 108 -3.64 11.26 1.61
CA ILE A 108 -3.97 12.01 2.83
C ILE A 108 -5.10 11.32 3.61
N ALA A 109 -6.22 11.02 2.95
CA ALA A 109 -7.37 10.41 3.62
C ALA A 109 -7.05 9.00 4.13
N HIS A 110 -6.35 8.19 3.34
CA HIS A 110 -6.08 6.78 3.62
C HIS A 110 -4.98 6.57 4.67
N TYR A 111 -3.89 7.33 4.59
CA TYR A 111 -2.71 7.15 5.45
C TYR A 111 -2.65 8.13 6.60
N ALA A 112 -3.13 9.37 6.46
CA ALA A 112 -3.01 10.36 7.54
C ALA A 112 -4.26 10.42 8.43
N LEU A 113 -5.46 10.36 7.87
CA LEU A 113 -6.71 10.58 8.62
C LEU A 113 -7.36 9.28 9.10
N ARG A 114 -7.64 8.37 8.17
CA ARG A 114 -8.41 7.14 8.42
C ARG A 114 -7.82 6.21 9.49
N PRO A 115 -6.50 6.04 9.65
CA PRO A 115 -5.97 5.09 10.63
C PRO A 115 -6.23 5.48 12.09
N TRP A 116 -6.35 6.78 12.40
CA TRP A 116 -6.43 7.25 13.79
C TRP A 116 -7.61 6.73 14.59
N PRO A 117 -8.86 6.73 14.06
CA PRO A 117 -9.96 6.07 14.73
C PRO A 117 -9.66 4.62 15.13
N TRP A 118 -9.00 3.86 14.25
CA TRP A 118 -8.65 2.46 14.54
C TRP A 118 -7.52 2.35 15.56
N VAL A 119 -6.50 3.22 15.47
CA VAL A 119 -5.41 3.27 16.45
C VAL A 119 -5.93 3.59 17.84
N LEU A 120 -6.84 4.56 17.99
CA LEU A 120 -7.44 4.90 19.28
C LEU A 120 -8.23 3.71 19.85
N VAL A 121 -9.04 3.04 19.04
CA VAL A 121 -9.76 1.83 19.49
C VAL A 121 -8.79 0.72 19.87
N ALA A 122 -7.73 0.50 19.10
CA ALA A 122 -6.71 -0.49 19.45
C ALA A 122 -6.03 -0.16 20.79
N LEU A 123 -5.60 1.08 21.00
CA LEU A 123 -4.97 1.52 22.26
C LEU A 123 -5.92 1.38 23.45
N THR A 124 -7.18 1.79 23.32
CA THR A 124 -8.19 1.60 24.38
C THR A 124 -8.44 0.12 24.68
N SER A 125 -8.41 -0.75 23.67
CA SER A 125 -8.56 -2.20 23.87
C SER A 125 -7.42 -2.81 24.69
N LEU A 126 -6.20 -2.26 24.60
CA LEU A 126 -5.06 -2.71 25.41
C LEU A 126 -5.24 -2.37 26.90
N VAL A 127 -5.96 -1.29 27.21
CA VAL A 127 -6.28 -0.87 28.58
C VAL A 127 -7.48 -1.62 29.13
N LEU A 128 -8.54 -1.76 28.34
CA LEU A 128 -9.80 -2.36 28.76
C LEU A 128 -9.74 -3.90 28.79
N PHE A 129 -8.96 -4.51 27.91
CA PHE A 129 -8.88 -5.96 27.71
C PHE A 129 -7.42 -6.47 27.64
N PRO A 130 -6.58 -6.20 28.66
CA PRO A 130 -5.15 -6.48 28.60
C PRO A 130 -4.81 -7.97 28.47
N THR A 131 -5.66 -8.85 29.01
CA THR A 131 -5.43 -10.30 29.10
C THR A 131 -5.99 -11.09 27.91
N VAL A 132 -6.61 -10.44 26.92
CA VAL A 132 -7.11 -11.14 25.73
C VAL A 132 -5.93 -11.73 24.96
N GLU A 133 -5.98 -13.04 24.70
CA GLU A 133 -4.96 -13.77 23.94
C GLU A 133 -4.92 -13.30 22.48
N ASP A 134 -6.04 -13.38 21.78
CA ASP A 134 -6.17 -12.86 20.42
C ASP A 134 -6.46 -11.34 20.43
N LYS A 135 -5.41 -10.55 20.28
CA LYS A 135 -5.51 -9.09 20.23
C LYS A 135 -6.44 -8.57 19.11
N GLN A 136 -6.71 -9.34 18.06
CA GLN A 136 -7.63 -8.94 16.99
C GLN A 136 -9.08 -8.85 17.50
N THR A 137 -9.45 -9.69 18.46
CA THR A 137 -10.77 -9.68 19.10
C THR A 137 -11.00 -8.44 19.96
N GLY A 138 -9.94 -7.72 20.37
CA GLY A 138 -10.03 -6.50 21.18
C GLY A 138 -10.92 -5.42 20.57
N TYR A 139 -10.83 -5.20 19.25
CA TYR A 139 -11.67 -4.22 18.56
C TYR A 139 -13.17 -4.56 18.65
N ILE A 140 -13.49 -5.87 18.52
CA ILE A 140 -14.86 -6.38 18.60
C ILE A 140 -15.39 -6.23 20.04
N LEU A 141 -14.58 -6.54 21.04
CA LEU A 141 -14.96 -6.38 22.44
C LEU A 141 -15.26 -4.94 22.80
N VAL A 142 -14.46 -3.98 22.31
CA VAL A 142 -14.74 -2.55 22.52
C VAL A 142 -16.09 -2.16 21.90
N MET A 143 -16.35 -2.61 20.67
CA MET A 143 -17.64 -2.38 20.00
C MET A 143 -18.82 -2.98 20.77
N LEU A 144 -18.71 -4.22 21.23
CA LEU A 144 -19.83 -4.91 21.89
C LEU A 144 -20.14 -4.34 23.27
N ASN A 145 -19.12 -3.90 24.01
CA ASN A 145 -19.28 -3.45 25.40
C ASN A 145 -19.58 -1.95 25.52
N TYR A 146 -19.02 -1.10 24.65
CA TYR A 146 -19.04 0.36 24.86
C TYR A 146 -19.82 1.14 23.81
N LEU A 147 -20.19 0.52 22.68
CA LEU A 147 -20.96 1.21 21.65
C LEU A 147 -22.46 1.14 21.95
N PRO A 148 -23.24 2.25 21.88
CA PRO A 148 -24.68 2.19 22.10
C PRO A 148 -25.41 1.38 21.00
N THR A 149 -26.60 0.85 21.31
CA THR A 149 -27.34 -0.08 20.44
C THR A 149 -27.50 0.41 18.99
N GLY A 150 -27.87 1.68 18.79
CA GLY A 150 -27.99 2.26 17.43
C GLY A 150 -26.67 2.29 16.67
N PHE A 151 -25.58 2.63 17.35
CA PHE A 151 -24.24 2.67 16.77
C PHE A 151 -23.66 1.26 16.53
N LYS A 152 -24.05 0.23 17.29
CA LYS A 152 -23.70 -1.17 16.99
C LYS A 152 -24.24 -1.59 15.62
N GLY A 153 -25.48 -1.24 15.30
CA GLY A 153 -26.07 -1.48 13.97
C GLY A 153 -25.32 -0.74 12.87
N LEU A 154 -24.96 0.53 13.11
CA LEU A 154 -24.14 1.31 12.17
C LEU A 154 -22.75 0.69 11.96
N MET A 155 -22.12 0.16 13.01
CA MET A 155 -20.81 -0.50 12.91
C MET A 155 -20.89 -1.80 12.11
N LEU A 156 -21.93 -2.60 12.32
CA LEU A 156 -22.16 -3.80 11.52
C LEU A 156 -22.33 -3.45 10.03
N ALA A 157 -23.12 -2.42 9.72
CA ALA A 157 -23.26 -1.90 8.36
C ALA A 157 -21.92 -1.38 7.79
N SER A 158 -21.11 -0.73 8.62
CA SER A 158 -19.77 -0.22 8.28
C SER A 158 -18.81 -1.35 7.90
N PHE A 159 -18.80 -2.44 8.67
CA PHE A 159 -17.98 -3.62 8.34
C PHE A 159 -18.43 -4.28 7.04
N ALA A 160 -19.75 -4.46 6.84
CA ALA A 160 -20.27 -4.99 5.59
C ALA A 160 -19.90 -4.09 4.40
N ALA A 161 -20.01 -2.76 4.56
CA ALA A 161 -19.64 -1.78 3.55
C ALA A 161 -18.15 -1.85 3.18
N ALA A 162 -17.26 -1.86 4.17
CA ALA A 162 -15.81 -1.94 3.96
C ALA A 162 -15.37 -3.29 3.36
N PHE A 163 -16.01 -4.38 3.77
CA PHE A 163 -15.78 -5.71 3.20
C PHE A 163 -16.20 -5.75 1.73
N MET A 164 -17.43 -5.33 1.43
CA MET A 164 -17.96 -5.30 0.06
C MET A 164 -17.12 -4.41 -0.87
N SER A 165 -16.66 -3.24 -0.42
CA SER A 165 -15.82 -2.36 -1.24
C SER A 165 -14.50 -3.03 -1.63
N THR A 166 -13.91 -3.77 -0.69
CA THR A 166 -12.62 -4.44 -0.88
C THR A 166 -12.77 -5.66 -1.78
N VAL A 167 -13.73 -6.53 -1.47
CA VAL A 167 -14.00 -7.75 -2.25
C VAL A 167 -14.42 -7.41 -3.68
N SER A 168 -15.31 -6.43 -3.86
CA SER A 168 -15.72 -5.99 -5.19
C SER A 168 -14.55 -5.48 -6.02
N THR A 169 -13.65 -4.68 -5.42
CA THR A 169 -12.45 -4.18 -6.11
C THR A 169 -11.55 -5.32 -6.54
N GLN A 170 -11.23 -6.26 -5.63
CA GLN A 170 -10.33 -7.39 -5.93
C GLN A 170 -10.91 -8.35 -6.97
N LEU A 171 -12.21 -8.66 -6.87
CA LEU A 171 -12.88 -9.54 -7.84
C LEU A 171 -12.98 -8.90 -9.22
N ASN A 172 -13.33 -7.62 -9.30
CA ASN A 172 -13.39 -6.91 -10.57
C ASN A 172 -12.00 -6.82 -11.22
N TRP A 173 -10.98 -6.51 -10.42
CA TRP A 173 -9.60 -6.45 -10.89
C TRP A 173 -9.10 -7.82 -11.37
N GLY A 174 -9.26 -8.88 -10.57
CA GLY A 174 -8.87 -10.24 -10.93
C GLY A 174 -9.62 -10.77 -12.16
N SER A 175 -10.93 -10.49 -12.25
CA SER A 175 -11.72 -10.86 -13.42
C SER A 175 -11.26 -10.12 -14.67
N SER A 176 -10.92 -8.83 -14.56
CA SER A 176 -10.41 -8.06 -15.69
C SER A 176 -9.10 -8.63 -16.25
N TYR A 177 -8.21 -9.18 -15.41
CA TYR A 177 -7.01 -9.86 -15.88
C TYR A 177 -7.31 -11.19 -16.56
N LEU A 178 -8.12 -12.04 -15.93
CA LEU A 178 -8.49 -13.32 -16.53
C LEU A 178 -9.15 -13.14 -17.90
N ILE A 179 -9.97 -12.08 -18.05
CA ILE A 179 -10.66 -11.83 -19.30
C ILE A 179 -9.79 -11.09 -20.31
N ASN A 180 -9.17 -9.96 -19.99
CA ASN A 180 -8.47 -9.16 -21.00
C ASN A 180 -7.11 -9.75 -21.35
N ASP A 181 -6.37 -10.25 -20.36
CA ASP A 181 -4.96 -10.61 -20.56
C ASP A 181 -4.78 -12.07 -20.95
N PHE A 182 -5.72 -12.93 -20.54
CA PHE A 182 -5.70 -14.34 -20.88
C PHE A 182 -6.78 -14.72 -21.91
N TYR A 183 -8.06 -14.60 -21.53
CA TYR A 183 -9.15 -15.16 -22.33
C TYR A 183 -9.33 -14.45 -23.69
N LYS A 184 -9.45 -13.12 -23.69
CA LYS A 184 -9.57 -12.29 -24.90
C LYS A 184 -8.30 -12.31 -25.73
N ARG A 185 -7.14 -12.48 -25.11
CA ARG A 185 -5.85 -12.47 -25.83
C ARG A 185 -5.49 -13.80 -26.47
N PHE A 186 -5.80 -14.93 -25.83
CA PHE A 186 -5.29 -16.23 -26.23
C PHE A 186 -6.36 -17.30 -26.49
N VAL A 187 -7.56 -17.19 -25.89
CA VAL A 187 -8.59 -18.24 -25.97
C VAL A 187 -9.68 -17.90 -26.97
N LYS A 188 -10.28 -16.71 -26.85
CA LYS A 188 -11.32 -16.23 -27.75
C LYS A 188 -11.04 -14.78 -28.09
N THR A 189 -10.38 -14.55 -29.23
CA THR A 189 -9.85 -13.25 -29.66
C THR A 189 -10.83 -12.39 -30.44
N ASP A 190 -11.84 -13.02 -31.05
CA ASP A 190 -12.84 -12.35 -31.86
C ASP A 190 -14.24 -12.73 -31.35
N ALA A 191 -14.71 -12.00 -30.35
CA ALA A 191 -16.07 -12.11 -29.83
C ALA A 191 -16.63 -10.71 -29.53
N SER A 192 -17.96 -10.63 -29.46
CA SER A 192 -18.63 -9.38 -29.12
C SER A 192 -18.30 -8.92 -27.70
N GLU A 193 -18.37 -7.61 -27.43
CA GLU A 193 -18.20 -7.08 -26.07
C GLU A 193 -19.22 -7.68 -25.07
N LYS A 194 -20.43 -8.02 -25.52
CA LYS A 194 -21.42 -8.73 -24.69
C LYS A 194 -20.92 -10.08 -24.21
N HIS A 195 -20.18 -10.80 -25.07
CA HIS A 195 -19.54 -12.07 -24.70
C HIS A 195 -18.50 -11.87 -23.61
N TYR A 196 -17.59 -10.89 -23.77
CA TYR A 196 -16.55 -10.64 -22.77
C TYR A 196 -17.11 -10.15 -21.44
N VAL A 197 -18.17 -9.35 -21.44
CA VAL A 197 -18.88 -8.96 -20.20
C VAL A 197 -19.50 -10.18 -19.51
N MET A 198 -20.09 -11.11 -20.26
CA MET A 198 -20.62 -12.35 -19.68
C MET A 198 -19.49 -13.24 -19.13
N ALA A 199 -18.40 -13.39 -19.89
CA ALA A 199 -17.22 -14.14 -19.45
C ALA A 199 -16.62 -13.54 -18.16
N ALA A 200 -16.57 -12.20 -18.04
CA ALA A 200 -16.13 -11.51 -16.83
C ALA A 200 -17.04 -11.80 -15.62
N ARG A 201 -18.37 -11.82 -15.81
CA ARG A 201 -19.31 -12.18 -14.73
C ARG A 201 -19.12 -13.63 -14.28
N VAL A 202 -18.93 -14.56 -15.20
CA VAL A 202 -18.65 -15.98 -14.88
C VAL A 202 -17.31 -16.11 -14.15
N SER A 203 -16.27 -15.44 -14.65
CA SER A 203 -14.94 -15.37 -14.02
C SER A 203 -15.02 -14.79 -12.60
N THR A 204 -15.86 -13.79 -12.36
CA THR A 204 -16.09 -13.23 -11.03
C THR A 204 -16.68 -14.28 -10.08
N VAL A 205 -17.71 -15.03 -10.50
CA VAL A 205 -18.29 -16.11 -9.68
C VAL A 205 -17.26 -17.19 -9.38
N PHE A 206 -16.47 -17.58 -10.39
CA PHE A 206 -15.36 -18.53 -10.20
C PHE A 206 -14.35 -18.03 -9.15
N LEU A 207 -13.93 -16.76 -9.23
CA LEU A 207 -12.99 -16.17 -8.28
C LEU A 207 -13.57 -16.11 -6.85
N VAL A 208 -14.87 -15.87 -6.70
CA VAL A 208 -15.54 -15.93 -5.38
C VAL A 208 -15.44 -17.33 -4.79
N ILE A 209 -15.77 -18.36 -5.57
CA ILE A 209 -15.73 -19.75 -5.11
C ILE A 209 -14.29 -20.16 -4.78
N ALA A 210 -13.33 -19.88 -5.67
CA ALA A 210 -11.92 -20.18 -5.45
C ALA A 210 -11.37 -19.45 -4.21
N GLY A 211 -11.69 -18.16 -4.04
CA GLY A 211 -11.30 -17.37 -2.89
C GLY A 211 -11.87 -17.93 -1.58
N ALA A 212 -13.14 -18.36 -1.58
CA ALA A 212 -13.76 -18.99 -0.41
C ALA A 212 -13.07 -20.31 -0.03
N LEU A 213 -12.73 -21.14 -1.02
CA LEU A 213 -12.01 -22.40 -0.81
C LEU A 213 -10.58 -22.18 -0.30
N VAL A 214 -9.86 -21.17 -0.80
CA VAL A 214 -8.52 -20.86 -0.28
C VAL A 214 -8.62 -20.31 1.15
N THR A 215 -9.58 -19.42 1.39
CA THR A 215 -9.79 -18.81 2.72
C THR A 215 -10.12 -19.86 3.78
N SER A 216 -10.85 -20.94 3.45
CA SER A 216 -11.15 -22.02 4.41
C SER A 216 -9.92 -22.81 4.86
N GLN A 217 -8.79 -22.69 4.14
CA GLN A 217 -7.53 -23.33 4.49
C GLN A 217 -6.58 -22.41 5.27
N MET A 218 -6.96 -21.16 5.51
CA MET A 218 -6.12 -20.16 6.18
C MET A 218 -6.40 -20.14 7.68
N GLU A 219 -5.35 -20.28 8.49
CA GLU A 219 -5.45 -20.22 9.95
C GLU A 219 -5.49 -18.79 10.47
N THR A 220 -4.68 -17.88 9.90
CA THR A 220 -4.62 -16.47 10.31
C THR A 220 -4.53 -15.52 9.12
N ILE A 221 -5.20 -14.37 9.24
CA ILE A 221 -5.17 -13.30 8.22
C ILE A 221 -3.77 -12.67 8.13
N ALA A 222 -3.14 -12.43 9.29
CA ALA A 222 -1.83 -11.80 9.37
C ALA A 222 -0.75 -12.67 8.71
N GLY A 223 -0.75 -13.98 8.95
CA GLY A 223 0.21 -14.91 8.34
C GLY A 223 0.12 -14.91 6.81
N ALA A 224 -1.09 -14.98 6.26
CA ALA A 224 -1.27 -14.92 4.81
C ALA A 224 -0.82 -13.58 4.21
N TRP A 225 -1.07 -12.46 4.88
CA TRP A 225 -0.60 -11.16 4.41
C TRP A 225 0.93 -11.09 4.39
N LYS A 226 1.59 -11.52 5.46
CA LYS A 226 3.06 -11.55 5.54
C LYS A 226 3.67 -12.49 4.50
N PHE A 227 3.06 -13.65 4.29
CA PHE A 227 3.46 -14.59 3.25
C PHE A 227 3.36 -13.95 1.85
N LEU A 228 2.23 -13.32 1.52
CA LEU A 228 2.02 -12.65 0.24
C LEU A 228 3.02 -11.50 -0.01
N LEU A 229 3.32 -10.71 1.02
CA LEU A 229 4.35 -9.67 0.93
C LEU A 229 5.74 -10.28 0.69
N ALA A 230 6.07 -11.35 1.43
CA ALA A 230 7.37 -12.00 1.33
C ALA A 230 7.61 -12.62 -0.06
N ILE A 231 6.61 -13.25 -0.69
CA ILE A 231 6.78 -13.82 -2.04
C ILE A 231 6.91 -12.75 -3.13
N GLY A 232 6.36 -11.54 -2.90
CA GLY A 232 6.46 -10.40 -3.83
C GLY A 232 7.65 -9.49 -3.57
N ALA A 233 8.38 -9.68 -2.48
CA ALA A 233 9.37 -8.74 -1.93
C ALA A 233 10.52 -8.37 -2.88
N GLY A 234 10.90 -9.23 -3.82
CA GLY A 234 12.04 -8.95 -4.71
C GLY A 234 11.64 -8.39 -6.07
N THR A 235 10.36 -8.07 -6.31
CA THR A 235 9.87 -7.62 -7.62
C THR A 235 9.81 -6.10 -7.78
N GLY A 236 9.75 -5.35 -6.69
CA GLY A 236 9.46 -3.94 -6.80
C GLY A 236 10.58 -3.08 -7.40
N SER A 237 11.86 -3.43 -7.20
CA SER A 237 12.97 -2.70 -7.82
C SER A 237 12.96 -2.79 -9.35
N VAL A 238 12.68 -3.98 -9.91
CA VAL A 238 12.58 -4.14 -11.37
C VAL A 238 11.36 -3.40 -11.93
N TYR A 239 10.24 -3.40 -11.20
CA TYR A 239 9.02 -2.67 -11.61
C TYR A 239 9.17 -1.15 -11.57
N ILE A 240 9.96 -0.61 -10.63
CA ILE A 240 10.32 0.81 -10.63
C ILE A 240 11.28 1.10 -11.78
N LEU A 241 12.37 0.32 -11.89
CA LEU A 241 13.44 0.59 -12.85
C LEU A 241 13.01 0.46 -14.30
N ARG A 242 11.98 -0.32 -14.64
CA ARG A 242 11.48 -0.44 -16.02
C ARG A 242 11.08 0.91 -16.65
N TRP A 243 10.65 1.88 -15.84
CA TRP A 243 10.30 3.22 -16.31
C TRP A 243 11.52 4.07 -16.60
N PHE A 244 12.64 3.81 -15.92
CA PHE A 244 13.83 4.65 -15.95
C PHE A 244 14.99 4.02 -16.73
N TRP A 245 14.97 2.70 -16.98
CA TRP A 245 16.08 1.99 -17.60
C TRP A 245 15.65 1.12 -18.79
N TRP A 246 16.06 1.52 -19.99
CA TRP A 246 15.75 0.85 -21.27
C TRP A 246 16.18 -0.63 -21.38
N ARG A 247 17.08 -1.10 -20.50
CA ARG A 247 17.57 -2.49 -20.52
C ARG A 247 16.59 -3.48 -19.90
N ILE A 248 15.67 -3.01 -19.06
CA ILE A 248 14.69 -3.89 -18.42
C ILE A 248 13.79 -4.49 -19.50
N ASN A 249 13.66 -5.81 -19.48
CA ASN A 249 12.88 -6.60 -20.43
C ASN A 249 12.01 -7.63 -19.68
N ALA A 250 11.22 -8.40 -20.43
CA ALA A 250 10.34 -9.42 -19.84
C ALA A 250 11.11 -10.46 -18.99
N TRP A 251 12.33 -10.84 -19.38
CA TRP A 251 13.15 -11.79 -18.62
C TRP A 251 13.65 -11.22 -17.29
N SER A 252 13.87 -9.91 -17.23
CA SER A 252 14.22 -9.21 -15.99
C SER A 252 13.07 -9.33 -14.99
N GLU A 253 11.84 -9.06 -15.42
CA GLU A 253 10.67 -9.17 -14.54
C GLU A 253 10.37 -10.63 -14.15
N ILE A 254 10.38 -11.56 -15.11
CA ILE A 254 10.12 -12.99 -14.84
C ILE A 254 11.15 -13.56 -13.87
N SER A 255 12.44 -13.24 -14.05
CA SER A 255 13.49 -13.74 -13.16
C SER A 255 13.39 -13.15 -11.76
N ALA A 256 13.01 -11.87 -11.60
CA ALA A 256 12.74 -11.27 -10.30
C ALA A 256 11.57 -11.95 -9.59
N MET A 257 10.46 -12.18 -10.29
CA MET A 257 9.27 -12.85 -9.74
C MET A 257 9.58 -14.28 -9.31
N LEU A 258 10.26 -15.05 -10.17
CA LEU A 258 10.65 -16.43 -9.86
C LEU A 258 11.66 -16.50 -8.72
N ALA A 259 12.69 -15.66 -8.73
CA ALA A 259 13.67 -15.61 -7.65
C ALA A 259 13.01 -15.25 -6.33
N SER A 260 12.13 -14.24 -6.32
CA SER A 260 11.41 -13.83 -5.11
C SER A 260 10.56 -14.97 -4.54
N LEU A 261 9.79 -15.64 -5.40
CA LEU A 261 8.95 -16.77 -5.01
C LEU A 261 9.78 -17.92 -4.44
N VAL A 262 10.81 -18.36 -5.17
CA VAL A 262 11.63 -19.52 -4.78
C VAL A 262 12.41 -19.23 -3.50
N VAL A 263 13.08 -18.08 -3.43
CA VAL A 263 13.85 -17.70 -2.24
C VAL A 263 12.92 -17.63 -1.03
N SER A 264 11.82 -16.90 -1.13
CA SER A 264 10.87 -16.74 -0.03
C SER A 264 10.30 -18.07 0.48
N ILE A 265 9.98 -19.01 -0.42
CA ILE A 265 9.54 -20.37 -0.04
C ILE A 265 10.68 -21.16 0.63
N VAL A 266 11.91 -21.10 0.10
CA VAL A 266 13.05 -21.82 0.69
C VAL A 266 13.36 -21.28 2.09
N LEU A 267 13.38 -19.95 2.28
CA LEU A 267 13.65 -19.36 3.59
C LEU A 267 12.61 -19.78 4.63
N GLN A 268 11.33 -19.79 4.25
CA GLN A 268 10.23 -20.12 5.18
C GLN A 268 10.07 -21.63 5.40
N SER A 269 10.00 -22.42 4.32
CA SER A 269 9.66 -23.85 4.39
C SER A 269 10.84 -24.78 4.59
N VAL A 270 12.06 -24.40 4.13
CA VAL A 270 13.25 -25.26 4.25
C VAL A 270 14.15 -24.79 5.39
N LEU A 271 14.41 -23.48 5.48
CA LEU A 271 15.25 -22.92 6.54
C LEU A 271 14.47 -22.57 7.82
N GLY A 272 13.14 -22.71 7.80
CA GLY A 272 12.29 -22.54 8.99
C GLY A 272 12.23 -21.11 9.52
N MET A 273 12.47 -20.09 8.69
CA MET A 273 12.33 -18.70 9.12
C MET A 273 10.86 -18.34 9.30
N ASP A 274 10.47 -18.06 10.54
CA ASP A 274 9.11 -17.68 10.88
C ASP A 274 8.85 -16.21 10.50
N THR A 275 7.92 -15.97 9.58
CA THR A 275 7.48 -14.61 9.23
C THR A 275 6.51 -14.04 10.29
N ASN A 276 6.02 -14.85 11.22
CA ASN A 276 5.23 -14.32 12.34
C ASN A 276 6.10 -13.55 13.33
N ASP A 277 7.35 -13.97 13.51
CA ASP A 277 8.38 -13.20 14.21
C ASP A 277 8.80 -11.96 13.41
N ALA A 278 8.95 -10.83 14.10
CA ALA A 278 9.30 -9.56 13.46
C ALA A 278 10.71 -9.56 12.88
N HIS A 279 11.66 -10.19 13.57
CA HIS A 279 13.04 -10.33 13.07
C HIS A 279 13.08 -11.32 11.89
N GLY A 280 12.42 -12.47 12.00
CA GLY A 280 12.29 -13.45 10.92
C GLY A 280 11.68 -12.84 9.66
N PHE A 281 10.57 -12.10 9.78
CA PHE A 281 9.98 -11.35 8.66
C PHE A 281 10.98 -10.38 8.01
N ALA A 282 11.69 -9.60 8.84
CA ALA A 282 12.67 -8.64 8.33
C ALA A 282 13.80 -9.32 7.54
N MET A 283 14.32 -10.43 8.05
CA MET A 283 15.37 -11.20 7.37
C MET A 283 14.87 -11.83 6.07
N VAL A 284 13.68 -12.44 6.08
CA VAL A 284 13.07 -13.01 4.87
C VAL A 284 12.91 -11.94 3.78
N MET A 285 12.43 -10.75 4.15
CA MET A 285 12.28 -9.62 3.23
C MET A 285 13.63 -9.18 2.65
N LEU A 286 14.62 -8.91 3.50
CA LEU A 286 15.92 -8.39 3.06
C LEU A 286 16.70 -9.40 2.19
N ILE A 287 16.71 -10.67 2.58
CA ILE A 287 17.39 -11.74 1.83
C ILE A 287 16.68 -11.94 0.48
N THR A 288 15.35 -12.01 0.46
CA THR A 288 14.57 -12.14 -0.78
C THR A 288 14.84 -10.99 -1.73
N VAL A 289 14.80 -9.74 -1.25
CA VAL A 289 15.12 -8.53 -2.04
C VAL A 289 16.54 -8.61 -2.59
N GLY A 290 17.52 -8.94 -1.75
CA GLY A 290 18.93 -8.98 -2.13
C GLY A 290 19.20 -10.03 -3.21
N ILE A 291 18.76 -11.27 -2.99
CA ILE A 291 18.97 -12.37 -3.94
C ILE A 291 18.21 -12.10 -5.23
N SER A 292 16.93 -11.72 -5.17
CA SER A 292 16.14 -11.39 -6.36
C SER A 292 16.81 -10.28 -7.18
N THR A 293 17.32 -9.24 -6.52
CA THR A 293 18.00 -8.12 -7.19
C THR A 293 19.24 -8.57 -7.95
N VAL A 294 20.08 -9.40 -7.32
CA VAL A 294 21.24 -9.98 -8.00
C VAL A 294 20.82 -10.87 -9.16
N THR A 295 19.77 -11.70 -8.98
CA THR A 295 19.28 -12.59 -10.02
C THR A 295 18.77 -11.83 -11.24
N TRP A 296 17.87 -10.87 -11.06
CA TRP A 296 17.27 -10.18 -12.20
C TRP A 296 18.26 -9.25 -12.90
N LEU A 297 19.20 -8.63 -12.17
CA LEU A 297 20.29 -7.87 -12.78
C LEU A 297 21.17 -8.78 -13.64
N THR A 298 21.53 -9.95 -13.12
CA THR A 298 22.31 -10.95 -13.87
C THR A 298 21.58 -11.33 -15.16
N VAL A 299 20.30 -11.65 -15.08
CA VAL A 299 19.48 -11.97 -16.27
C VAL A 299 19.37 -10.79 -17.23
N THR A 300 19.24 -9.55 -16.74
CA THR A 300 19.20 -8.32 -17.56
C THR A 300 20.48 -8.14 -18.37
N PHE A 301 21.63 -8.45 -17.80
CA PHE A 301 22.91 -8.37 -18.50
C PHE A 301 23.16 -9.54 -19.45
N LEU A 302 22.65 -10.73 -19.14
CA LEU A 302 22.77 -11.92 -19.99
C LEU A 302 21.77 -11.96 -21.16
N THR A 303 20.65 -11.25 -21.04
CA THR A 303 19.63 -11.20 -22.09
C THR A 303 19.78 -9.99 -23.00
N ALA A 304 19.34 -10.14 -24.25
CA ALA A 304 19.27 -9.02 -25.18
C ALA A 304 18.22 -8.01 -24.70
N PRO A 305 18.45 -6.70 -24.92
CA PRO A 305 17.40 -5.70 -24.71
C PRO A 305 16.28 -5.91 -25.73
N GLU A 306 15.12 -5.29 -25.47
CA GLU A 306 14.03 -5.25 -26.45
C GLU A 306 14.49 -4.61 -27.77
N THR A 307 13.75 -4.90 -28.86
CA THR A 307 14.11 -4.39 -30.18
C THR A 307 14.12 -2.86 -30.20
N ASP A 308 15.04 -2.29 -30.98
CA ASP A 308 15.12 -0.83 -31.16
C ASP A 308 13.79 -0.23 -31.61
N GLU A 309 13.04 -0.92 -32.48
CA GLU A 309 11.71 -0.50 -32.90
C GLU A 309 10.75 -0.34 -31.72
N THR A 310 10.70 -1.34 -30.83
CA THR A 310 9.84 -1.31 -29.64
C THR A 310 10.27 -0.21 -28.67
N LEU A 311 11.58 -0.10 -28.43
CA LEU A 311 12.14 0.91 -27.52
C LEU A 311 11.94 2.34 -28.04
N ILE A 312 12.13 2.58 -29.33
CA ILE A 312 11.90 3.89 -29.95
C ILE A 312 10.40 4.22 -29.93
N LYS A 313 9.52 3.24 -30.22
CA LYS A 313 8.06 3.43 -30.13
C LYS A 313 7.63 3.77 -28.70
N PHE A 314 8.17 3.09 -27.71
CA PHE A 314 7.94 3.41 -26.29
C PHE A 314 8.44 4.83 -25.98
N TYR A 315 9.71 5.12 -26.30
CA TYR A 315 10.35 6.41 -26.05
C TYR A 315 9.59 7.59 -26.68
N ARG A 316 9.09 7.43 -27.90
CA ARG A 316 8.25 8.45 -28.58
C ARG A 316 6.93 8.70 -27.87
N LYS A 317 6.34 7.67 -27.27
CA LYS A 317 5.04 7.73 -26.60
C LYS A 317 5.16 8.29 -25.18
N THR A 318 6.12 7.81 -24.40
CA THR A 318 6.26 8.12 -22.97
C THR A 318 7.28 9.21 -22.68
N ARG A 319 8.15 9.55 -23.65
CA ARG A 319 9.18 10.59 -23.56
C ARG A 319 10.00 10.53 -22.27
N PRO A 320 10.44 9.34 -21.83
CA PRO A 320 11.01 9.18 -20.50
C PRO A 320 12.30 10.00 -20.37
N GLY A 321 12.42 10.68 -19.24
CA GLY A 321 13.61 11.42 -18.86
C GLY A 321 14.73 10.54 -18.31
N GLY A 322 15.88 11.17 -18.05
CA GLY A 322 16.97 10.56 -17.29
C GLY A 322 18.14 10.03 -18.14
N SER A 323 19.28 9.83 -17.47
CA SER A 323 20.55 9.45 -18.10
C SER A 323 20.53 8.05 -18.71
N MET A 324 19.74 7.15 -18.12
CA MET A 324 19.67 5.76 -18.55
C MET A 324 19.02 5.64 -19.93
N TRP A 325 18.11 6.51 -20.34
CA TRP A 325 17.47 6.48 -21.66
C TRP A 325 18.30 7.09 -22.81
N LYS A 326 19.48 7.67 -22.53
CA LYS A 326 20.34 8.33 -23.53
C LYS A 326 20.61 7.50 -24.80
N PRO A 327 20.88 6.18 -24.74
CA PRO A 327 21.14 5.39 -25.94
C PRO A 327 19.97 5.34 -26.92
N ILE A 328 18.73 5.34 -26.41
CA ILE A 328 17.51 5.33 -27.23
C ILE A 328 17.13 6.75 -27.65
N ALA A 329 17.34 7.74 -26.78
CA ALA A 329 17.16 9.15 -27.10
C ALA A 329 18.00 9.57 -28.33
N ALA A 330 19.25 9.09 -28.41
CA ALA A 330 20.13 9.34 -29.56
C ALA A 330 19.58 8.79 -30.89
N LYS A 331 18.73 7.75 -30.83
CA LYS A 331 18.07 7.15 -32.01
C LYS A 331 16.74 7.85 -32.37
N ALA A 332 16.25 8.75 -31.53
CA ALA A 332 15.01 9.51 -31.74
C ALA A 332 15.22 11.01 -31.41
N PRO A 333 16.13 11.71 -32.11
CA PRO A 333 16.55 13.08 -31.77
C PRO A 333 15.45 14.12 -31.94
N ASP A 334 14.38 13.79 -32.67
CA ASP A 334 13.20 14.63 -32.86
C ASP A 334 12.27 14.66 -31.64
N VAL A 335 12.46 13.74 -30.69
CA VAL A 335 11.67 13.68 -29.45
C VAL A 335 12.39 14.44 -28.35
N LYS A 336 11.71 15.44 -27.78
CA LYS A 336 12.18 16.10 -26.55
C LYS A 336 11.86 15.21 -25.35
N ALA A 337 12.91 14.74 -24.67
CA ALA A 337 12.79 13.97 -23.43
C ALA A 337 12.21 14.84 -22.30
N ASP A 338 11.52 14.19 -21.36
CA ASP A 338 11.17 14.82 -20.09
C ASP A 338 12.44 15.16 -19.30
N THR A 339 12.42 16.33 -18.65
CA THR A 339 13.50 16.85 -17.80
C THR A 339 13.04 17.03 -16.35
N GLY A 340 11.79 16.68 -16.05
CA GLY A 340 11.12 16.88 -14.77
C GLY A 340 11.53 15.92 -13.65
N LEU A 341 12.21 14.81 -13.97
CA LEU A 341 12.48 13.73 -13.00
C LEU A 341 13.08 14.21 -11.66
N SER A 342 14.02 15.17 -11.68
CA SER A 342 14.59 15.69 -10.44
C SER A 342 13.57 16.43 -9.58
N ARG A 343 12.65 17.17 -10.21
CA ARG A 343 11.55 17.86 -9.52
C ARG A 343 10.48 16.88 -9.07
N ASP A 344 10.16 15.88 -9.87
CA ASP A 344 9.23 14.81 -9.46
C ASP A 344 9.75 14.03 -8.25
N LEU A 345 11.06 13.78 -8.18
CA LEU A 345 11.70 13.19 -7.00
C LEU A 345 11.62 14.12 -5.77
N LEU A 346 11.74 15.43 -5.94
CA LEU A 346 11.56 16.40 -4.86
C LEU A 346 10.12 16.43 -4.35
N ASP A 347 9.14 16.43 -5.25
CA ASP A 347 7.73 16.35 -4.90
C ASP A 347 7.37 15.03 -4.23
N TRP A 348 7.95 13.94 -4.70
CA TRP A 348 7.79 12.62 -4.10
C TRP A 348 8.34 12.59 -2.66
N LEU A 349 9.55 13.12 -2.43
CA LEU A 349 10.12 13.26 -1.09
C LEU A 349 9.29 14.20 -0.20
N ALA A 350 8.83 15.34 -0.74
CA ALA A 350 7.94 16.24 -0.04
C ALA A 350 6.61 15.56 0.30
N GLY A 351 6.10 14.69 -0.57
CA GLY A 351 4.90 13.88 -0.34
C GLY A 351 5.08 12.88 0.79
N ILE A 352 6.22 12.19 0.86
CA ILE A 352 6.58 11.30 1.97
C ILE A 352 6.59 12.08 3.29
N ILE A 353 7.32 13.20 3.33
CA ILE A 353 7.40 14.06 4.52
C ILE A 353 6.00 14.54 4.91
N MET A 354 5.21 15.00 3.95
CA MET A 354 3.85 15.48 4.16
C MET A 354 2.96 14.40 4.80
N ILE A 355 2.95 13.17 4.25
CA ILE A 355 2.08 12.11 4.73
C ILE A 355 2.50 11.63 6.14
N TYR A 356 3.80 11.45 6.38
CA TYR A 356 4.26 11.06 7.72
C TYR A 356 4.01 12.18 8.75
N ALA A 357 4.32 13.43 8.40
CA ALA A 357 4.07 14.57 9.27
C ALA A 357 2.57 14.75 9.56
N ALA A 358 1.70 14.51 8.57
CA ALA A 358 0.26 14.54 8.78
C ALA A 358 -0.20 13.39 9.69
N LEU A 359 0.22 12.15 9.41
CA LEU A 359 -0.11 10.98 10.22
C LEU A 359 0.30 11.21 11.69
N PHE A 360 1.57 11.51 11.96
CA PHE A 360 2.04 11.72 13.32
C PHE A 360 1.51 13.02 13.94
N GLY A 361 1.29 14.05 13.15
CA GLY A 361 0.72 15.32 13.59
C GLY A 361 -0.70 15.15 14.13
N PHE A 362 -1.57 14.46 13.41
CA PHE A 362 -2.91 14.10 13.90
C PHE A 362 -2.82 13.23 15.16
N GLY A 363 -1.89 12.28 15.21
CA GLY A 363 -1.68 11.44 16.37
C GLY A 363 -1.32 12.19 17.63
N LYS A 364 -0.27 12.98 17.55
CA LYS A 364 0.21 13.80 18.66
C LYS A 364 -0.85 14.80 19.10
N PHE A 365 -1.58 15.39 18.16
CA PHE A 365 -2.71 16.25 18.46
C PHE A 365 -3.82 15.51 19.24
N LEU A 366 -4.26 14.34 18.75
CA LEU A 366 -5.30 13.51 19.39
C LEU A 366 -4.86 12.98 20.76
N LEU A 367 -3.57 12.71 20.94
CA LEU A 367 -2.99 12.28 22.21
C LEU A 367 -2.68 13.46 23.15
N GLY A 368 -3.09 14.69 22.84
CA GLY A 368 -2.90 15.85 23.73
C GLY A 368 -1.49 16.46 23.73
N GLU A 369 -0.59 16.00 22.86
CA GLU A 369 0.71 16.64 22.59
C GLU A 369 0.54 17.75 21.54
N THR A 370 -0.29 18.74 21.87
CA THR A 370 -0.83 19.73 20.90
C THR A 370 0.27 20.50 20.17
N LEU A 371 1.32 20.96 20.85
CA LEU A 371 2.37 21.76 20.22
C LEU A 371 3.15 20.97 19.16
N ILE A 372 3.53 19.73 19.50
CA ILE A 372 4.24 18.81 18.58
C ILE A 372 3.31 18.45 17.42
N GLY A 373 2.05 18.13 17.72
CA GLY A 373 1.04 17.80 16.71
C GLY A 373 0.84 18.93 15.71
N LEU A 374 0.63 20.17 16.18
CA LEU A 374 0.48 21.34 15.32
C LEU A 374 1.74 21.65 14.52
N GLY A 375 2.93 21.48 15.11
CA GLY A 375 4.20 21.63 14.40
C GLY A 375 4.34 20.66 13.23
N LEU A 376 4.00 19.38 13.44
CA LEU A 376 4.01 18.36 12.39
C LEU A 376 2.93 18.62 11.33
N LEU A 377 1.73 19.04 11.72
CA LEU A 377 0.69 19.42 10.77
C LEU A 377 1.09 20.65 9.93
N LEU A 378 1.82 21.61 10.51
CA LEU A 378 2.39 22.73 9.77
C LEU A 378 3.41 22.23 8.73
N VAL A 379 4.30 21.31 9.11
CA VAL A 379 5.24 20.68 8.16
C VAL A 379 4.49 19.99 7.01
N ALA A 380 3.39 19.30 7.30
CA ALA A 380 2.55 18.69 6.27
C ALA A 380 1.93 19.73 5.32
N VAL A 381 1.40 20.82 5.86
CA VAL A 381 0.85 21.93 5.05
C VAL A 381 1.92 22.58 4.17
N LEU A 382 3.13 22.79 4.71
CA LEU A 382 4.26 23.32 3.94
C LEU A 382 4.71 22.36 2.83
N GLY A 383 4.74 21.05 3.09
CA GLY A 383 5.02 20.03 2.08
C GLY A 383 3.97 20.03 0.96
N PHE A 384 2.69 20.11 1.30
CA PHE A 384 1.62 20.25 0.31
C PHE A 384 1.74 21.54 -0.50
N ALA A 385 2.00 22.67 0.16
CA ALA A 385 2.17 23.96 -0.48
C ALA A 385 3.36 23.96 -1.45
N PHE A 386 4.46 23.30 -1.08
CA PHE A 386 5.64 23.12 -1.94
C PHE A 386 5.28 22.32 -3.20
N ILE A 387 4.64 21.16 -3.07
CA ILE A 387 4.21 20.32 -4.21
C ILE A 387 3.30 21.12 -5.15
N MET A 388 2.30 21.80 -4.59
CA MET A 388 1.37 22.61 -5.40
C MET A 388 2.07 23.79 -6.07
N TRP A 389 3.02 24.44 -5.39
CA TRP A 389 3.81 25.52 -5.96
C TRP A 389 4.67 25.03 -7.13
N ASP A 390 5.40 23.93 -6.98
CA ASP A 390 6.26 23.41 -8.04
C ASP A 390 5.44 22.88 -9.24
N LEU A 391 4.34 22.15 -8.99
CA LEU A 391 3.42 21.72 -10.06
C LEU A 391 2.83 22.91 -10.83
N ASN A 392 2.37 23.94 -10.13
CA ASN A 392 1.83 25.14 -10.77
C ASN A 392 2.91 25.91 -11.55
N ALA A 393 4.13 25.98 -11.02
CA ALA A 393 5.27 26.60 -11.73
C ALA A 393 5.63 25.84 -13.02
N ARG A 394 5.26 24.56 -13.14
CA ARG A 394 5.45 23.73 -14.34
C ARG A 394 4.28 23.74 -15.32
N ASN A 395 3.21 24.47 -15.04
CA ASN A 395 2.01 24.56 -15.89
C ASN A 395 1.41 23.18 -16.25
N TRP A 396 1.24 22.34 -15.23
CA TRP A 396 0.79 20.95 -15.27
C TRP A 396 -0.66 20.70 -15.74
N GLU A 397 -1.32 21.66 -16.40
CA GLU A 397 -2.66 21.42 -16.98
C GLU A 397 -2.65 20.30 -18.06
N ALA A 398 -1.47 19.97 -18.57
CA ALA A 398 -1.13 18.68 -19.16
C ALA A 398 0.35 18.39 -18.83
N LEU A 399 0.66 17.29 -18.16
CA LEU A 399 2.03 16.79 -18.06
C LEU A 399 2.40 16.31 -19.48
N LYS A 400 3.09 17.18 -20.25
CA LYS A 400 3.36 16.99 -21.69
C LYS A 400 4.54 16.07 -22.00
#